data_AF-A0A924NPR0-F1
#
_entry.id   AF-A0A924NPR0-F1
#
_cell.length_a   1.000
_cell.length_b   1.000
_cell.length_c   1.000
_cell.angle_alpha   90.00
_cell.angle_beta   90.00
_cell.angle_gamma   90.00
#
_symmetry.space_group_name_H-M   'P 1'
#
loop_
_entity.id
_entity.type
_entity.pdbx_description
1 polymer ?
#
loop_
_entity_poly.entity_id
_entity_poly.type
_entity_poly.pdbx_seq_one_letter_code
_entity_poly.pdbx_strand_id
1 'polypeptide(L)'
;MILAHGVGSRSDLPIPLSLALYGGAMAVAISFLALVLLWRSPKLTAGQPDGLALPLSLQGLLDSWAFRRIAQAVALAVAFLVTAVALIGPPSTNDNIAPYAVYVTLWVGLIPASLLLGPDWRVV
;
A
#
# COMPACT_ATOMS: atom_id res chain seq x y z
N MET A 1 0.50 -23.02 -24.96
CA MET A 1 -0.75 -22.36 -24.55
C MET A 1 -0.46 -20.89 -24.37
N ILE A 2 -0.97 -20.04 -25.26
CA ILE A 2 -0.88 -18.59 -25.11
C ILE A 2 -1.98 -18.23 -24.11
N LEU A 3 -1.63 -18.24 -22.83
CA LEU A 3 -2.41 -17.52 -21.83
C LEU A 3 -2.39 -16.06 -22.27
N ALA A 4 -3.55 -15.42 -22.35
CA ALA A 4 -3.66 -13.98 -22.52
C ALA A 4 -2.93 -13.31 -21.34
N HIS A 5 -1.62 -13.06 -21.50
CA HIS A 5 -0.82 -12.27 -20.59
C HIS A 5 -1.28 -10.83 -20.80
N GLY A 6 -2.40 -10.45 -20.17
CA GLY A 6 -3.06 -9.15 -20.26
C GLY A 6 -2.25 -7.99 -19.66
N VAL A 7 -0.93 -8.01 -19.88
CA VAL A 7 0.04 -7.02 -19.44
C VAL A 7 0.97 -6.84 -20.63
N GLY A 8 0.55 -5.98 -21.57
CA GLY A 8 1.49 -5.45 -22.55
C GLY A 8 2.67 -4.79 -21.84
N SER A 9 3.85 -4.81 -22.46
CA SER A 9 4.99 -4.05 -21.97
C SER A 9 4.61 -2.56 -21.88
N ARG A 10 5.25 -1.78 -20.98
CA ARG A 10 5.04 -0.32 -20.89
C ARG A 10 5.25 0.41 -22.22
N SER A 11 5.89 -0.23 -23.19
CA SER A 11 6.13 0.25 -24.56
C SER A 11 4.96 -0.01 -25.53
N ASP A 12 4.00 -0.86 -25.17
CA ASP A 12 2.96 -1.35 -26.09
C ASP A 12 1.69 -0.49 -26.03
N LEU A 13 1.77 0.72 -25.47
CA LEU A 13 0.64 1.64 -25.42
C LEU A 13 0.33 2.15 -26.85
N PRO A 14 -0.95 2.22 -27.23
CA PRO A 14 -1.38 2.82 -28.51
C PRO A 14 -1.18 4.34 -28.57
N ILE A 15 -0.67 4.96 -27.50
CA ILE A 15 -0.39 6.39 -27.39
C ILE A 15 1.11 6.64 -27.13
N PRO A 16 1.68 7.76 -27.64
CA PRO A 16 3.07 8.13 -27.34
C PRO A 16 3.32 8.18 -25.83
N LEU A 17 4.40 7.54 -25.37
CA LEU A 17 4.77 7.47 -23.96
C LEU A 17 4.89 8.87 -23.32
N SER A 18 5.42 9.84 -24.05
CA SER A 18 5.53 11.23 -23.58
C SER A 18 4.16 11.83 -23.24
N LEU A 19 3.17 11.65 -24.11
CA LEU A 19 1.80 12.12 -23.86
C LEU A 19 1.17 11.42 -22.66
N ALA A 20 1.40 10.12 -22.50
CA ALA A 20 0.92 9.38 -21.33
C ALA A 20 1.55 9.90 -20.02
N LEU A 21 2.86 10.18 -20.03
CA LEU A 21 3.57 10.73 -18.88
C LEU A 21 3.08 12.14 -18.52
N TYR A 22 2.93 13.03 -19.51
CA TYR A 22 2.40 14.38 -19.29
C TYR A 22 0.96 14.35 -18.78
N GLY A 23 0.10 13.51 -19.38
CA GLY A 23 -1.28 13.34 -18.95
C GLY A 23 -1.38 12.82 -17.52
N GLY A 24 -0.61 11.79 -17.16
CA GLY A 24 -0.55 11.25 -15.80
C GLY A 24 -0.05 12.28 -14.79
N ALA A 25 1.04 12.99 -15.11
CA ALA A 25 1.58 14.04 -14.26
C ALA A 25 0.58 15.20 -14.04
N MET A 26 -0.11 15.64 -15.11
CA MET A 26 -1.14 16.67 -15.03
C MET A 26 -2.34 16.20 -14.21
N ALA A 27 -2.81 14.97 -14.38
CA ALA A 27 -3.92 14.42 -13.60
C ALA A 27 -3.61 14.43 -12.10
N VAL A 28 -2.39 14.00 -11.72
CA VAL A 28 -1.92 14.07 -10.33
C VAL A 28 -1.86 15.52 -9.85
N ALA A 29 -1.17 16.41 -10.57
CA ALA A 29 -1.02 17.81 -10.16
C ALA A 29 -2.38 18.53 -10.00
N ILE A 30 -3.29 18.35 -10.96
CA ILE A 30 -4.63 18.95 -10.94
C ILE A 30 -5.47 18.38 -9.80
N SER A 31 -5.39 17.07 -9.52
CA SER A 31 -6.14 16.48 -8.40
C SER A 31 -5.70 17.05 -7.04
N PHE A 32 -4.39 17.19 -6.80
CA PHE A 32 -3.87 17.85 -5.61
C PHE A 32 -4.27 19.32 -5.54
N LEU A 33 -4.18 20.06 -6.65
CA LEU A 33 -4.60 21.45 -6.71
C LEU A 33 -6.11 21.58 -6.39
N ALA A 34 -6.94 20.70 -6.93
CA ALA A 34 -8.36 20.64 -6.64
C ALA A 34 -8.61 20.36 -5.15
N LEU A 35 -7.90 19.40 -4.55
CA LEU A 35 -7.99 19.14 -3.11
C LEU A 35 -7.64 20.40 -2.30
N VAL A 36 -6.52 21.08 -2.58
CA VAL A 36 -6.11 22.29 -1.86
C VAL A 36 -7.15 23.43 -1.98
N LEU A 37 -7.70 23.63 -3.18
CA LEU A 37 -8.59 24.78 -3.43
C LEU A 37 -10.04 24.52 -3.00
N LEU A 38 -10.55 23.31 -3.22
CA LEU A 38 -11.96 22.95 -3.01
C LEU A 38 -12.20 22.26 -1.67
N TRP A 39 -11.21 21.57 -1.09
CA TRP A 39 -11.35 20.85 0.19
C TRP A 39 -10.97 21.73 1.38
N ARG A 40 -11.77 22.77 1.63
CA ARG A 40 -11.48 23.74 2.71
C ARG A 40 -11.85 23.27 4.11
N SER A 41 -12.67 22.23 4.23
CA SER A 41 -13.09 21.67 5.51
C SER A 41 -13.05 20.14 5.49
N PRO A 42 -12.63 19.48 6.57
CA PRO A 42 -12.57 18.03 6.65
C PRO A 42 -13.99 17.45 6.67
N LYS A 43 -14.39 16.78 5.59
CA LYS A 43 -15.73 16.17 5.45
C LYS A 43 -15.78 14.68 5.76
N LEU A 44 -14.63 14.02 5.95
CA LEU A 44 -14.53 12.57 6.12
C LEU A 44 -14.71 12.08 7.57
N THR A 45 -14.85 12.99 8.55
CA THR A 45 -14.86 12.64 9.99
C THR A 45 -16.19 12.96 10.69
N ALA A 46 -17.11 13.66 10.02
CA ALA A 46 -18.37 14.07 10.64
C ALA A 46 -19.40 12.92 10.65
N GLY A 47 -19.30 12.00 11.61
CA GLY A 47 -20.44 11.16 12.03
C GLY A 47 -20.41 9.67 11.67
N GLN A 48 -19.27 9.11 11.25
CA GLN A 48 -19.17 7.66 11.07
C GLN A 48 -18.81 7.00 12.42
N PRO A 49 -19.62 6.08 12.96
CA PRO A 49 -19.23 5.34 14.15
C PRO A 49 -17.91 4.62 13.92
N ASP A 50 -17.01 4.69 14.91
CA ASP A 50 -15.69 4.06 14.91
C ASP A 50 -15.82 2.53 14.79
N GLY A 51 -15.91 2.01 13.55
CA GLY A 51 -15.89 0.59 13.24
C GLY A 51 -16.84 -0.29 14.07
N LEU A 52 -16.61 -1.60 14.02
CA LEU A 52 -17.22 -2.55 14.96
C LEU A 52 -16.35 -2.61 16.21
N ALA A 53 -16.95 -2.37 17.38
CA ALA A 53 -16.24 -2.51 18.65
C ALA A 53 -15.79 -3.97 18.84
N LEU A 54 -14.47 -4.17 18.92
CA LEU A 54 -13.87 -5.47 19.20
C LEU A 54 -14.22 -5.92 20.64
N PRO A 55 -14.27 -7.23 20.93
CA PRO A 55 -14.37 -7.71 22.31
C PRO A 55 -13.25 -7.15 23.19
N LEU A 56 -13.56 -6.73 24.42
CA LEU A 56 -12.60 -6.13 25.37
C LEU A 56 -11.33 -6.95 25.57
N SER A 57 -11.43 -8.28 25.53
CA SER A 57 -10.28 -9.19 25.64
C SER A 57 -9.32 -9.10 24.44
N LEU A 58 -9.86 -8.97 23.22
CA LEU A 58 -9.06 -8.76 22.01
C LEU A 58 -8.43 -7.38 22.01
N GLN A 59 -9.17 -6.35 22.42
CA GLN A 59 -8.62 -5.00 22.55
C GLN A 59 -7.43 -4.98 23.53
N GLY A 60 -7.58 -5.56 24.71
CA GLY A 60 -6.49 -5.63 25.70
C GLY A 60 -5.25 -6.39 25.23
N LEU A 61 -5.42 -7.44 24.42
CA LEU A 61 -4.30 -8.18 23.83
C LEU A 61 -3.57 -7.35 22.77
N LEU A 62 -4.32 -6.75 21.83
CA LEU A 62 -3.79 -5.92 20.75
C LEU A 62 -3.15 -4.62 21.28
N ASP A 63 -3.67 -4.09 22.38
CA ASP A 63 -3.11 -2.91 23.05
C ASP A 63 -1.96 -3.23 24.00
N SER A 64 -1.66 -4.51 24.24
CA SER A 64 -0.56 -4.88 25.11
C SER A 64 0.79 -4.42 24.55
N TRP A 65 1.63 -3.88 25.43
CA TRP A 65 2.96 -3.38 25.07
C TRP A 65 3.82 -4.48 24.41
N ALA A 66 3.69 -5.72 24.87
CA ALA A 66 4.43 -6.86 24.34
C ALA A 66 4.00 -7.19 22.91
N PHE A 67 2.69 -7.26 22.65
CA PHE A 67 2.18 -7.51 21.30
C PHE A 67 2.64 -6.43 20.32
N ARG A 68 2.49 -5.15 20.69
CA ARG A 68 2.93 -4.01 19.87
C ARG A 68 4.42 -4.06 19.56
N ARG A 69 5.26 -4.33 20.57
CA ARG A 69 6.73 -4.44 20.39
C ARG A 69 7.12 -5.61 19.50
N ILE A 70 6.48 -6.77 19.65
CA ILE A 70 6.73 -7.93 18.81
C ILE A 70 6.31 -7.64 17.38
N ALA A 71 5.11 -7.09 17.17
CA ALA A 71 4.62 -6.72 15.85
C ALA A 71 5.55 -5.71 15.16
N GLN A 72 6.00 -4.68 15.89
CA GLN A 72 6.96 -3.69 15.40
C GLN A 72 8.31 -4.32 15.05
N ALA A 73 8.84 -5.20 15.90
CA ALA A 73 10.10 -5.89 15.63
C ALA A 73 10.01 -6.80 14.40
N VAL A 74 8.90 -7.53 14.25
CA VAL A 74 8.63 -8.36 13.06
C VAL A 74 8.52 -7.50 11.81
N ALA A 75 7.76 -6.40 11.86
CA ALA A 75 7.62 -5.48 10.73
C ALA A 75 8.97 -4.88 10.32
N LEU A 76 9.79 -4.45 11.27
CA LEU A 76 11.14 -3.94 11.01
C LEU A 76 12.06 -5.01 10.43
N ALA A 77 12.02 -6.24 10.95
CA ALA A 77 12.82 -7.34 10.43
C ALA A 77 12.46 -7.68 8.98
N VAL A 78 11.16 -7.74 8.67
CA VAL A 78 10.67 -7.96 7.30
C VAL A 78 11.08 -6.80 6.39
N ALA A 79 10.91 -5.55 6.83
CA ALA A 79 11.31 -4.38 6.05
C ALA A 79 12.81 -4.36 5.78
N PHE A 80 13.63 -4.68 6.78
CA PHE A 80 15.08 -4.79 6.64
C PHE A 80 15.46 -5.89 5.65
N LEU A 81 14.86 -7.08 5.78
CA LEU A 81 15.11 -8.20 4.88
C LEU A 81 14.74 -7.87 3.43
N VAL A 82 13.55 -7.32 3.20
CA VAL A 82 13.10 -6.92 1.86
C VAL A 82 14.05 -5.87 1.26
N THR A 83 14.47 -4.89 2.06
CA THR A 83 15.41 -3.84 1.62
C THR A 83 16.79 -4.42 1.32
N ALA A 84 17.31 -5.32 2.16
CA ALA A 84 18.59 -5.98 1.93
C ALA A 84 18.58 -6.79 0.62
N VAL A 85 17.51 -7.55 0.37
CA VAL A 85 17.33 -8.30 -0.87
C VAL A 85 17.12 -7.37 -2.07
N ALA A 86 16.48 -6.21 -1.89
CA ALA A 86 16.35 -5.22 -2.96
C ALA A 86 17.72 -4.63 -3.38
N LEU A 87 18.64 -4.44 -2.43
CA LEU A 87 19.93 -3.81 -2.67
C LEU A 87 21.02 -4.79 -3.12
N ILE A 88 21.02 -6.01 -2.57
CA ILE A 88 22.13 -6.98 -2.73
C ILE A 88 21.66 -8.27 -3.44
N GLY A 89 20.35 -8.47 -3.57
CA GLY A 89 19.78 -9.68 -4.16
C GLY A 89 19.93 -9.76 -5.69
N PRO A 90 19.36 -10.83 -6.29
CA PRO A 90 19.47 -11.07 -7.73
C PRO A 90 18.94 -9.88 -8.56
N PRO A 91 19.60 -9.54 -9.67
CA PRO A 91 19.15 -8.43 -10.54
C PRO A 91 17.92 -8.80 -11.37
N SER A 92 17.67 -10.09 -11.58
CA SER A 92 16.47 -10.58 -12.27
C SER A 92 15.25 -10.42 -11.37
N THR A 93 14.23 -9.71 -11.87
CA THR A 93 12.97 -9.50 -11.14
C THR A 93 12.27 -10.82 -10.77
N ASN A 94 12.42 -11.86 -11.59
CA ASN A 94 11.78 -13.16 -11.36
C ASN A 94 12.41 -13.94 -10.18
N ASP A 95 13.68 -13.72 -9.90
CA ASP A 95 14.40 -14.41 -8.82
C ASP A 95 14.56 -13.53 -7.57
N ASN A 96 14.09 -12.29 -7.63
CA ASN A 96 14.13 -11.32 -6.54
C ASN A 96 12.73 -11.16 -5.93
N ILE A 97 12.60 -11.45 -4.63
CA ILE A 97 11.33 -11.33 -3.93
C ILE A 97 10.92 -9.87 -3.63
N ALA A 98 11.87 -8.92 -3.62
CA ALA A 98 11.59 -7.57 -3.17
C ALA A 98 10.51 -6.83 -4.00
N PRO A 99 10.51 -6.89 -5.34
CA PRO A 99 9.44 -6.32 -6.15
C PRO A 99 8.07 -6.93 -5.83
N TYR A 100 7.98 -8.24 -5.63
CA TYR A 100 6.72 -8.89 -5.27
C TYR A 100 6.25 -8.49 -3.87
N ALA A 101 7.16 -8.46 -2.89
CA ALA A 101 6.83 -8.05 -1.53
C ALA A 101 6.29 -6.62 -1.47
N VAL A 102 6.90 -5.69 -2.21
CA VAL A 102 6.50 -4.27 -2.19
C VAL A 102 5.28 -4.01 -3.07
N TYR A 103 5.30 -4.41 -4.35
CA TYR A 103 4.24 -4.05 -5.30
C TYR A 103 3.00 -4.93 -5.21
N VAL A 104 3.14 -6.18 -4.77
CA VAL A 104 2.01 -7.12 -4.70
C VAL A 104 1.55 -7.23 -3.26
N THR A 105 2.40 -7.72 -2.36
CA THR A 105 1.99 -8.02 -0.99
C THR A 105 1.66 -6.75 -0.21
N LEU A 106 2.57 -5.76 -0.21
CA LEU A 106 2.34 -4.52 0.51
C LEU A 106 1.33 -3.63 -0.24
N TRP A 107 1.59 -3.27 -1.49
CA TRP A 107 0.77 -2.29 -2.18
C TRP A 107 -0.64 -2.77 -2.49
N VAL A 108 -0.79 -3.99 -3.04
CA VAL A 108 -2.11 -4.55 -3.37
C VAL A 108 -2.76 -5.17 -2.13
N GLY A 109 -2.00 -5.85 -1.28
CA GLY A 109 -2.53 -6.54 -0.10
C GLY A 109 -2.95 -5.62 1.05
N LEU A 110 -2.43 -4.39 1.14
CA LEU A 110 -2.80 -3.44 2.20
C LEU A 110 -4.28 -3.04 2.15
N ILE A 111 -4.84 -2.84 0.96
CA ILE A 111 -6.25 -2.46 0.79
C ILE A 111 -7.21 -3.52 1.32
N PRO A 112 -7.16 -4.80 0.86
CA PRO A 112 -8.05 -5.84 1.38
C PRO A 112 -7.75 -6.17 2.85
N ALA A 113 -6.49 -6.11 3.29
CA ALA A 113 -6.17 -6.27 4.71
C ALA A 113 -6.90 -5.22 5.56
N SER A 114 -6.82 -3.94 5.17
CA SER A 114 -7.47 -2.86 5.91
C SER A 114 -9.01 -2.91 5.84
N LEU A 115 -9.58 -3.41 4.75
CA LEU A 115 -11.02 -3.64 4.65
C LEU A 115 -11.51 -4.74 5.61
N LEU A 116 -10.69 -5.76 5.85
CA LEU A 116 -11.03 -6.91 6.70
C LEU A 116 -10.74 -6.68 8.18
N LEU A 117 -9.61 -6.04 8.48
CA LEU A 117 -9.08 -5.89 9.83
C LEU A 117 -9.31 -4.48 10.41
N GLY A 118 -9.67 -3.52 9.56
CA GLY A 118 -9.85 -2.12 9.91
C GLY A 118 -8.57 -1.30 9.69
N PRO A 119 -8.44 -0.12 10.32
CA PRO A 119 -7.23 0.70 10.23
C PRO A 119 -6.05 0.05 11.00
N ASP A 120 -5.42 -0.96 10.42
CA ASP A 120 -4.35 -1.77 11.04
C ASP A 120 -3.09 -0.97 11.41
N TRP A 121 -2.89 0.17 10.75
CA TRP A 121 -1.74 1.06 10.91
C TRP A 121 -1.68 1.74 12.29
N ARG A 122 -2.72 1.67 13.11
CA ARG A 122 -2.73 2.27 14.47
C ARG A 122 -2.07 1.39 15.54
N VAL A 123 -1.81 0.11 15.21
CA VAL A 123 -1.32 -0.88 16.17
C VAL A 123 0.20 -0.90 16.26
N VAL A 124 0.90 -0.60 15.16
CA VAL A 124 2.37 -0.64 15.04
C VAL A 124 3.01 0.73 15.17
#